data_AF-A0A3N5NWD9-F1
#
_entry.id   AF-A0A3N5NWD9-F1
#
_cell.length_a   1.000
_cell.length_b   1.000
_cell.length_c   1.000
_cell.angle_alpha   90.00
_cell.angle_beta   90.00
_cell.angle_gamma   90.00
#
_symmetry.space_group_name_H-M   'P 1'
#
loop_
_entity.id
_entity.type
_entity.pdbx_description
1 polymer ?
#
loop_
_entity_poly.entity_id
_entity_poly.type
_entity_poly.pdbx_seq_one_letter_code
_entity_poly.pdbx_strand_id
1 'polypeptide(L)'
;TPGCNTIAQLASFLGIPTARTLKMVFYSVEGRVTCVAIRGDRSVDEAKLARVLGTSRYYPSLEEELTRIGAVGGYASPIGLDRSRVRIVADPSVRAARNLVGGANRPDYHVRNLNVPRDFQPGEWADLALVEAGDPCPRCASPLAIEPAFALASHSLPAPCRPAAEFLDQAGRSQPLWQSSWQLDLGRLWAAVVEQHHDEHGILWPPACAPLDVHLVGLDLKKEAVAARAEELYARLQAQGYAVLYDDRDASAGVKFNDADLIGLPLRLTISKRWEQDGLTEARWRNEADRLKLDDEGLARELARLREGNGGA
;
A
#
# COMPACT_ATOMS: atom_id res chain seq x y z
N THR A 1 24.66 -34.67 -1.98
CA THR A 1 24.40 -33.46 -2.77
C THR A 1 25.45 -32.41 -2.42
N PRO A 2 26.72 -32.63 -2.82
CA PRO A 2 27.82 -31.72 -2.48
C PRO A 2 27.57 -30.30 -2.98
N GLY A 3 27.82 -29.29 -2.13
CA GLY A 3 27.68 -27.87 -2.48
C GLY A 3 26.26 -27.39 -2.78
N CYS A 4 25.24 -28.21 -2.53
CA CYS A 4 23.82 -27.84 -2.73
C CYS A 4 23.24 -27.29 -1.43
N ASN A 5 23.49 -26.02 -1.13
CA ASN A 5 23.03 -25.35 0.10
C ASN A 5 21.73 -24.54 -0.06
N THR A 6 21.22 -24.42 -1.29
CA THR A 6 19.95 -23.75 -1.60
C THR A 6 18.93 -24.70 -2.23
N ILE A 7 17.64 -24.35 -2.10
CA ILE A 7 16.56 -25.10 -2.74
C ILE A 7 16.72 -25.16 -4.26
N ALA A 8 17.12 -24.06 -4.89
CA ALA A 8 17.31 -23.99 -6.34
C ALA A 8 18.43 -24.94 -6.81
N GLN A 9 19.57 -24.95 -6.12
CA GLN A 9 20.68 -25.87 -6.44
C GLN A 9 20.27 -27.33 -6.22
N LEU A 10 19.59 -27.65 -5.12
CA LEU A 10 19.12 -29.01 -4.85
C LEU A 10 18.14 -29.50 -5.92
N ALA A 11 17.16 -28.65 -6.27
CA ALA A 11 16.16 -28.95 -7.29
C ALA A 11 16.82 -29.21 -8.65
N SER A 12 17.77 -28.35 -9.05
CA SER A 12 18.56 -28.51 -10.27
C SER A 12 19.41 -29.79 -10.25
N PHE A 13 20.14 -30.04 -9.16
CA PHE A 13 21.01 -31.22 -8.99
C PHE A 13 20.24 -32.54 -9.12
N LEU A 14 18.99 -32.58 -8.65
CA LEU A 14 18.14 -33.78 -8.67
C LEU A 14 17.18 -33.84 -9.86
N GLY A 15 17.09 -32.80 -10.68
CA GLY A 15 16.11 -32.72 -11.76
C GLY A 15 14.65 -32.77 -11.28
N ILE A 16 14.34 -32.09 -10.17
CA ILE A 16 12.99 -32.04 -9.58
C ILE A 16 12.50 -30.60 -9.45
N PRO A 17 11.17 -30.34 -9.44
CA PRO A 17 10.66 -29.01 -9.13
C PRO A 17 10.94 -28.64 -7.66
N THR A 18 11.10 -27.36 -7.37
CA THR A 18 11.30 -26.82 -6.01
C THR A 18 10.15 -27.20 -5.06
N ALA A 19 8.93 -27.35 -5.58
CA ALA A 19 7.76 -27.85 -4.86
C ALA A 19 7.92 -29.29 -4.30
N ARG A 20 8.90 -30.06 -4.77
CA ARG A 20 9.26 -31.39 -4.23
C ARG A 20 10.35 -31.35 -3.16
N THR A 21 10.77 -30.17 -2.74
CA THR A 21 11.78 -30.00 -1.68
C THR A 21 11.13 -29.55 -0.36
N LEU A 22 11.75 -29.89 0.76
CA LEU A 22 11.38 -29.44 2.09
C LEU A 22 12.42 -28.41 2.55
N LYS A 23 11.95 -27.19 2.83
CA LYS A 23 12.76 -26.09 3.35
C LYS A 23 12.57 -26.01 4.86
N MET A 24 13.69 -25.94 5.58
CA MET A 24 13.73 -25.71 7.02
C MET A 24 14.24 -24.30 7.27
N VAL A 25 13.45 -23.50 7.98
CA VAL A 25 13.83 -22.13 8.37
C VAL A 25 13.82 -22.05 9.88
N PHE A 26 14.81 -21.39 10.48
CA PHE A 26 15.00 -21.40 11.93
C PHE A 26 14.94 -19.97 12.47
N TYR A 27 14.13 -19.78 13.50
CA TYR A 27 13.96 -18.50 14.18
C TYR A 27 14.09 -18.71 15.68
N SER A 28 14.70 -17.74 16.36
CA SER A 28 14.94 -17.78 17.79
C SER A 28 14.21 -16.64 18.50
N VAL A 29 13.65 -16.97 19.66
CA VAL A 29 13.12 -16.00 20.63
C VAL A 29 13.85 -16.25 21.95
N GLU A 30 14.63 -15.27 22.40
CA GLU A 30 15.42 -15.39 23.65
C GLU A 30 16.25 -16.69 23.71
N GLY A 31 16.90 -17.06 22.59
CA GLY A 31 17.73 -18.27 22.48
C GLY A 31 16.96 -19.59 22.32
N ARG A 32 15.62 -19.58 22.32
CA ARG A 32 14.79 -20.77 22.05
C ARG A 32 14.50 -20.90 20.57
N VAL A 33 14.92 -22.01 19.97
CA VAL A 33 14.80 -22.24 18.52
C VAL A 33 13.43 -22.78 18.15
N THR A 34 12.80 -22.15 17.17
CA THR A 34 11.64 -22.64 16.44
C THR A 34 12.03 -22.93 15.01
N CYS A 35 11.78 -24.17 14.58
CA CYS A 35 12.03 -24.66 13.25
C CYS A 35 10.72 -24.69 12.45
N VAL A 36 10.68 -23.97 11.34
CA VAL A 36 9.58 -23.93 10.39
C VAL A 36 9.87 -24.88 9.24
N ALA A 37 9.03 -25.89 9.08
CA ALA A 37 9.04 -26.82 7.96
C ALA A 37 8.02 -26.37 6.90
N ILE A 38 8.49 -26.05 5.69
CA ILE A 38 7.65 -25.54 4.60
C ILE A 38 8.08 -26.13 3.25
N ARG A 39 7.17 -26.22 2.27
CA ARG A 39 7.52 -26.63 0.89
C ARG A 39 8.54 -25.65 0.30
N GLY A 40 9.54 -26.14 -0.41
CA GLY A 40 10.72 -25.33 -0.73
C GLY A 40 10.53 -24.26 -1.81
N ASP A 41 9.44 -24.32 -2.57
CA ASP A 41 8.96 -23.25 -3.44
C ASP A 41 8.22 -22.14 -2.70
N ARG A 42 7.93 -22.29 -1.40
CA ARG A 42 7.24 -21.28 -0.60
C ARG A 42 8.18 -20.50 0.30
N SER A 43 7.75 -19.29 0.63
CA SER A 43 8.41 -18.39 1.58
C SER A 43 7.58 -18.27 2.86
N VAL A 44 8.24 -18.00 3.98
CA VAL A 44 7.56 -17.80 5.26
C VAL A 44 7.01 -16.38 5.32
N ASP A 45 5.75 -16.23 5.68
CA ASP A 45 5.11 -14.96 5.99
C ASP A 45 5.50 -14.54 7.42
N GLU A 46 6.21 -13.41 7.54
CA GLU A 46 6.71 -12.89 8.81
C GLU A 46 5.59 -12.51 9.79
N ALA A 47 4.45 -12.04 9.28
CA ALA A 47 3.32 -11.66 10.12
C ALA A 47 2.59 -12.88 10.67
N LYS A 48 2.49 -13.96 9.88
CA LYS A 48 1.97 -15.26 10.35
C LYS A 48 2.94 -15.90 11.35
N LEU A 49 4.24 -15.85 11.06
CA LEU A 49 5.29 -16.34 11.96
C LEU A 49 5.25 -15.63 13.33
N ALA A 50 5.17 -14.30 13.35
CA ALA A 50 5.09 -13.53 14.59
C ALA A 50 3.90 -13.96 15.47
N ARG A 51 2.75 -14.27 14.85
CA ARG A 51 1.57 -14.80 15.57
C ARG A 51 1.83 -16.18 16.17
N VAL A 52 2.49 -17.08 15.43
CA VAL A 52 2.87 -18.42 15.92
C VAL A 52 3.90 -18.35 17.05
N LEU A 53 4.85 -17.41 16.97
CA LEU A 53 5.85 -17.17 18.01
C LEU A 53 5.30 -16.42 19.22
N GLY A 54 4.16 -15.73 19.08
CA GLY A 54 3.59 -14.87 20.12
C GLY A 54 4.34 -13.55 20.32
N THR A 55 5.25 -13.20 19.41
CA THR A 55 6.07 -11.99 19.48
C THR A 55 6.59 -11.59 18.09
N SER A 56 6.75 -10.30 17.86
CA SER A 56 7.50 -9.76 16.72
C SER A 56 9.00 -9.61 17.00
N ARG A 57 9.45 -9.87 18.25
CA ARG A 57 10.85 -9.81 18.66
C ARG A 57 11.49 -11.20 18.53
N TYR A 58 11.85 -11.55 17.31
CA TYR A 58 12.56 -12.77 16.98
C TYR A 58 13.69 -12.46 16.00
N TYR A 59 14.61 -13.40 15.80
CA TYR A 59 15.71 -13.28 14.84
C TYR A 59 15.96 -14.62 14.14
N PRO A 60 16.56 -14.65 12.93
CA PRO A 60 17.03 -15.90 12.33
C PRO A 60 18.03 -16.58 13.27
N SER A 61 17.86 -17.88 13.54
CA SER A 61 18.69 -18.59 14.52
C SER A 61 20.18 -18.54 14.15
N LEU A 62 21.03 -18.37 15.17
CA LEU A 62 22.47 -18.34 15.00
C LEU A 62 23.04 -19.74 14.76
N GLU A 63 24.21 -19.84 14.12
CA GLU A 63 24.85 -21.12 13.81
C GLU A 63 25.11 -21.97 15.08
N GLU A 64 25.48 -21.32 16.18
CA GLU A 64 25.65 -22.00 17.47
C GLU A 64 24.34 -22.60 18.00
N GLU A 65 23.22 -21.91 17.81
CA GLU A 65 21.90 -22.37 18.22
C GLU A 65 21.47 -23.57 17.36
N LEU A 66 21.74 -23.53 16.06
CA LEU A 66 21.49 -24.64 15.13
C LEU A 66 22.32 -25.86 15.51
N THR A 67 23.62 -25.66 15.80
CA THR A 67 24.53 -26.75 16.19
C THR A 67 24.04 -27.42 17.48
N ARG A 68 23.57 -26.65 18.47
CA ARG A 68 23.04 -27.19 19.74
C ARG A 68 21.82 -28.08 19.57
N ILE A 69 21.03 -27.90 18.51
CA ILE A 69 19.85 -28.73 18.22
C ILE A 69 20.13 -29.83 17.19
N GLY A 70 21.35 -29.94 16.68
CA GLY A 70 21.74 -30.91 15.66
C GLY A 70 21.32 -30.53 14.23
N ALA A 71 21.03 -29.26 13.97
CA ALA A 71 20.76 -28.75 12.64
C ALA A 71 22.04 -28.27 11.95
N VAL A 72 22.08 -28.38 10.62
CA VAL A 72 23.18 -27.88 9.78
C VAL A 72 22.59 -26.96 8.73
N GLY A 73 23.03 -25.70 8.69
CA GLY A 73 22.58 -24.72 7.69
C GLY A 73 22.72 -25.23 6.26
N GLY A 74 21.72 -25.00 5.41
CA GLY A 74 21.68 -25.49 4.01
C GLY A 74 21.44 -27.00 3.85
N TYR A 75 21.56 -27.79 4.93
CA TYR A 75 21.37 -29.24 4.93
C TYR A 75 20.43 -29.70 6.05
N ALA A 76 19.60 -28.79 6.55
CA ALA A 76 18.77 -29.01 7.72
C ALA A 76 17.53 -29.89 7.42
N SER A 77 17.13 -30.65 8.43
CA SER A 77 16.04 -31.62 8.39
C SER A 77 15.27 -31.62 9.71
N PRO A 78 13.96 -31.91 9.72
CA PRO A 78 13.24 -32.15 10.97
C PRO A 78 13.59 -33.51 11.62
N ILE A 79 14.35 -34.37 10.92
CA ILE A 79 14.76 -35.70 11.39
C ILE A 79 16.01 -35.60 12.25
N GLY A 80 15.97 -36.13 13.47
CA GLY A 80 17.15 -36.22 14.33
C GLY A 80 17.53 -34.93 15.05
N LEU A 81 16.68 -33.91 15.03
CA LEU A 81 16.84 -32.72 15.88
C LEU A 81 16.53 -33.04 17.35
N ASP A 82 17.22 -32.37 18.27
CA ASP A 82 16.94 -32.47 19.71
C ASP A 82 15.59 -31.83 20.05
N ARG A 83 14.55 -32.67 20.13
CA ARG A 83 13.16 -32.29 20.42
C ARG A 83 12.98 -31.60 21.78
N SER A 84 13.93 -31.72 22.71
CA SER A 84 13.88 -31.00 23.99
C SER A 84 14.25 -29.52 23.87
N ARG A 85 14.90 -29.13 22.76
CA ARG A 85 15.46 -27.79 22.53
C ARG A 85 14.87 -27.06 21.33
N VAL A 86 14.12 -27.75 20.48
CA VAL A 86 13.50 -27.18 19.27
C VAL A 86 11.99 -27.39 19.24
N ARG A 87 11.26 -26.30 18.97
CA ARG A 87 9.85 -26.37 18.57
C ARG A 87 9.79 -26.56 17.05
N ILE A 88 9.08 -27.56 16.55
CA ILE A 88 8.91 -27.78 15.11
C ILE A 88 7.48 -27.47 14.71
N VAL A 89 7.32 -26.45 13.87
CA VAL A 89 6.04 -26.03 13.29
C VAL A 89 6.08 -26.30 11.79
N ALA A 90 5.04 -26.91 11.24
CA ALA A 90 4.95 -27.18 9.81
C ALA A 90 3.80 -26.41 9.15
N ASP A 91 4.07 -25.91 7.95
CA ASP A 91 3.06 -25.34 7.06
C ASP A 91 2.20 -26.43 6.39
N PRO A 92 0.88 -26.23 6.18
CA PRO A 92 0.02 -27.18 5.49
C PRO A 92 0.53 -27.66 4.12
N SER A 93 1.33 -26.87 3.41
CA SER A 93 1.97 -27.26 2.14
C SER A 93 2.79 -28.54 2.24
N VAL A 94 3.37 -28.83 3.41
CA VAL A 94 4.15 -30.05 3.66
C VAL A 94 3.24 -31.29 3.69
N ARG A 95 2.03 -31.16 4.25
CA ARG A 95 1.05 -32.26 4.32
C ARG A 95 0.45 -32.58 2.94
N ALA A 96 0.32 -31.58 2.09
CA ALA A 96 -0.19 -31.74 0.73
C ALA A 96 0.82 -32.45 -0.19
N ALA A 97 2.12 -32.39 0.12
CA ALA A 97 3.18 -33.02 -0.66
C ALA A 97 3.44 -34.48 -0.25
N ARG A 98 4.10 -35.23 -1.14
CA ARG A 98 4.59 -36.59 -0.91
C ARG A 98 6.01 -36.72 -1.41
N ASN A 99 6.78 -37.60 -0.79
CA ASN A 99 8.14 -37.92 -1.20
C ASN A 99 9.01 -36.67 -1.42
N LEU A 100 9.00 -35.78 -0.42
CA LEU A 100 9.80 -34.56 -0.41
C LEU A 100 11.30 -34.89 -0.34
N VAL A 101 12.13 -33.95 -0.76
CA VAL A 101 13.58 -33.98 -0.55
C VAL A 101 13.97 -32.87 0.40
N GLY A 102 14.55 -33.23 1.54
CA GLY A 102 15.01 -32.28 2.55
C GLY A 102 16.46 -32.55 2.92
N GLY A 103 17.04 -31.70 3.77
CA GLY A 103 18.37 -31.94 4.30
C GLY A 103 18.47 -33.23 5.12
N ALA A 104 19.70 -33.60 5.46
CA ALA A 104 20.00 -34.77 6.30
C ALA A 104 20.63 -34.43 7.66
N ASN A 105 20.63 -33.15 8.05
CA ASN A 105 21.39 -32.62 9.20
C ASN A 105 22.88 -32.98 9.14
N ARG A 106 23.42 -33.09 7.92
CA ARG A 106 24.81 -33.41 7.64
C ARG A 106 25.26 -32.65 6.39
N PRO A 107 26.42 -31.97 6.41
CA PRO A 107 26.93 -31.26 5.25
C PRO A 107 26.98 -32.17 4.03
N ASP A 108 26.52 -31.67 2.89
CA ASP A 108 26.52 -32.35 1.59
C ASP A 108 25.58 -33.55 1.47
N TYR A 109 24.68 -33.78 2.43
CA TYR A 109 23.67 -34.85 2.37
C TYR A 109 22.25 -34.32 2.44
N HIS A 110 21.38 -34.96 1.68
CA HIS A 110 19.93 -34.73 1.66
C HIS A 110 19.22 -36.09 1.67
N VAL A 111 18.05 -36.14 2.28
CA VAL A 111 17.20 -37.33 2.33
C VAL A 111 16.12 -37.20 1.26
N ARG A 112 15.97 -38.25 0.43
CA ARG A 112 14.89 -38.34 -0.55
C ARG A 112 13.71 -39.12 0.01
N ASN A 113 12.54 -38.88 -0.57
CA ASN A 113 11.30 -39.57 -0.25
C ASN A 113 10.83 -39.36 1.19
N LEU A 114 11.04 -38.15 1.72
CA LEU A 114 10.50 -37.72 3.01
C LEU A 114 8.97 -37.64 2.97
N ASN A 115 8.31 -38.23 3.96
CA ASN A 115 6.86 -38.29 4.10
C ASN A 115 6.45 -38.03 5.55
N VAL A 116 5.42 -37.20 5.72
CA VAL A 116 4.73 -37.01 6.99
C VAL A 116 3.50 -37.93 7.01
N PRO A 117 3.20 -38.63 8.13
CA PRO A 117 3.91 -38.63 9.41
C PRO A 117 5.06 -39.65 9.53
N ARG A 118 5.34 -40.46 8.48
CA ARG A 118 6.26 -41.60 8.54
C ARG A 118 7.66 -41.23 9.05
N ASP A 119 8.28 -40.19 8.50
CA ASP A 119 9.69 -39.86 8.77
C ASP A 119 9.84 -38.76 9.83
N PHE A 120 8.86 -37.86 9.93
CA PHE A 120 8.77 -36.91 11.03
C PHE A 120 7.32 -36.48 11.26
N GLN A 121 7.04 -36.10 12.50
CA GLN A 121 5.80 -35.44 12.89
C GLN A 121 6.13 -34.08 13.53
N PRO A 122 5.59 -32.97 13.00
CA PRO A 122 5.73 -31.66 13.62
C PRO A 122 4.93 -31.60 14.93
N GLY A 123 5.35 -30.77 15.86
CA GLY A 123 4.62 -30.54 17.10
C GLY A 123 3.34 -29.71 16.88
N GLU A 124 3.32 -28.94 15.79
CA GLU A 124 2.26 -27.99 15.49
C GLU A 124 2.13 -27.78 13.98
N TRP A 125 0.90 -27.53 13.53
CA TRP A 125 0.60 -27.10 12.17
C TRP A 125 0.09 -25.68 12.20
N ALA A 126 0.65 -24.80 11.37
CA ALA A 126 0.21 -23.41 11.26
C ALA A 126 0.37 -22.92 9.81
N ASP A 127 -0.58 -22.12 9.33
CA ASP A 127 -0.46 -21.40 8.06
C ASP A 127 0.70 -20.40 8.17
N LEU A 128 1.77 -20.66 7.41
CA LEU A 128 3.02 -19.92 7.47
C LEU A 128 3.49 -19.48 6.08
N ALA A 129 2.94 -20.04 5.00
CA ALA A 129 3.29 -19.65 3.65
C ALA A 129 2.82 -18.21 3.34
N LEU A 130 3.72 -17.42 2.76
CA LEU A 130 3.36 -16.17 2.09
C LEU A 130 2.52 -16.51 0.86
N VAL A 131 1.40 -15.79 0.70
CA VAL A 131 0.50 -15.98 -0.43
C VAL A 131 1.14 -15.48 -1.72
N GLU A 132 0.94 -16.20 -2.81
CA GLU A 132 1.43 -15.86 -4.14
C GLU A 132 0.27 -15.70 -5.13
N ALA A 133 0.50 -14.94 -6.20
CA ALA A 133 -0.50 -14.79 -7.26
C ALA A 133 -0.83 -16.18 -7.84
N GLY A 134 -2.12 -16.47 -8.00
CA GLY A 134 -2.62 -17.76 -8.42
C GLY A 134 -2.98 -18.73 -7.30
N ASP A 135 -2.59 -18.46 -6.04
CA ASP A 135 -3.02 -19.29 -4.91
C ASP A 135 -4.55 -19.27 -4.75
N PRO A 136 -5.16 -20.38 -4.28
CA PRO A 136 -6.61 -20.46 -4.18
C PRO A 136 -7.15 -19.58 -3.05
N CYS A 137 -8.18 -18.80 -3.35
CA CYS A 137 -8.92 -18.03 -2.35
C CYS A 137 -9.52 -18.98 -1.28
N PRO A 138 -9.35 -18.70 0.02
CA PRO A 138 -9.86 -19.56 1.09
C PRO A 138 -11.39 -19.60 1.18
N ARG A 139 -12.11 -18.74 0.44
CA ARG A 139 -13.59 -18.70 0.42
C ARG A 139 -14.20 -19.36 -0.82
N CYS A 140 -13.62 -19.14 -2.00
CA CYS A 140 -14.20 -19.57 -3.27
C CYS A 140 -13.26 -20.40 -4.15
N ALA A 141 -12.02 -20.65 -3.72
CA ALA A 141 -10.97 -21.36 -4.45
C ALA A 141 -10.52 -20.73 -5.80
N SER A 142 -11.09 -19.60 -6.21
CA SER A 142 -10.62 -18.86 -7.38
C SER A 142 -9.18 -18.37 -7.18
N PRO A 143 -8.36 -18.28 -8.25
CA PRO A 143 -6.99 -17.79 -8.17
C PRO A 143 -6.92 -16.36 -7.63
N LEU A 144 -6.06 -16.10 -6.66
CA LEU A 144 -5.83 -14.78 -6.11
C LEU A 144 -5.00 -13.91 -7.06
N ALA A 145 -5.41 -12.66 -7.22
CA ALA A 145 -4.58 -11.61 -7.81
C ALA A 145 -3.85 -10.84 -6.69
N ILE A 146 -2.63 -10.39 -6.99
CA ILE A 146 -1.86 -9.53 -6.09
C ILE A 146 -1.57 -8.23 -6.84
N GLU A 147 -2.03 -7.12 -6.28
CA GLU A 147 -1.84 -5.79 -6.82
C GLU A 147 -1.06 -4.94 -5.82
N PRO A 148 -0.13 -4.09 -6.30
CA PRO A 148 0.54 -3.13 -5.43
C PRO A 148 -0.47 -2.10 -4.93
N ALA A 149 -0.44 -1.85 -3.62
CA ALA A 149 -1.27 -0.84 -2.98
C ALA A 149 -0.53 -0.23 -1.80
N PHE A 150 -0.97 0.95 -1.37
CA PHE A 150 -0.53 1.56 -0.13
C PHE A 150 -1.73 1.84 0.77
N ALA A 151 -1.53 1.66 2.08
CA ALA A 151 -2.58 1.92 3.05
C ALA A 151 -2.81 3.42 3.21
N LEU A 152 -4.06 3.85 3.03
CA LEU A 152 -4.54 5.21 3.33
C LEU A 152 -5.01 5.33 4.77
N ALA A 153 -5.62 4.27 5.29
CA ALA A 153 -6.16 4.23 6.63
C ALA A 153 -5.70 3.00 7.40
N SER A 154 -5.59 3.15 8.71
CA SER A 154 -5.37 2.04 9.64
C SER A 154 -6.31 2.18 10.82
N HIS A 155 -6.66 1.04 11.42
CA HIS A 155 -7.49 1.01 12.62
C HIS A 155 -6.96 0.01 13.62
N SER A 156 -7.23 0.26 14.90
CA SER A 156 -7.01 -0.73 15.96
C SER A 156 -8.34 -1.38 16.31
N LEU A 157 -8.33 -2.69 16.55
CA LEU A 157 -9.47 -3.36 17.14
C LEU A 157 -9.73 -2.80 18.55
N PRO A 158 -11.00 -2.81 19.03
CA PRO A 158 -11.30 -2.43 20.40
C PRO A 158 -10.48 -3.25 21.40
N ALA A 159 -9.80 -2.56 22.31
CA ALA A 159 -9.01 -3.16 23.39
C ALA A 159 -8.97 -2.22 24.60
N PRO A 160 -8.67 -2.72 25.81
CA PRO A 160 -8.40 -1.86 26.96
C PRO A 160 -7.34 -0.80 26.63
N CYS A 161 -7.59 0.45 27.03
CA CYS A 161 -6.72 1.56 26.69
C CYS A 161 -5.33 1.45 27.32
N ARG A 162 -4.35 2.14 26.71
CA ARG A 162 -2.99 2.24 27.19
C ARG A 162 -2.54 3.71 27.13
N PRO A 163 -2.17 4.35 28.26
CA PRO A 163 -2.12 3.81 29.63
C PRO A 163 -3.48 3.36 30.15
N ALA A 164 -3.48 2.37 31.06
CA ALA A 164 -4.73 1.78 31.57
C ALA A 164 -5.56 2.81 32.33
N ALA A 165 -6.84 2.90 31.97
CA ALA A 165 -7.84 3.71 32.66
C ALA A 165 -9.10 2.86 32.90
N GLU A 166 -9.85 3.21 33.95
CA GLU A 166 -11.06 2.50 34.36
C GLU A 166 -12.21 3.48 34.58
N PHE A 167 -13.45 2.99 34.49
CA PHE A 167 -14.66 3.73 34.84
C PHE A 167 -15.59 2.85 35.69
N LEU A 168 -16.47 3.47 36.47
CA LEU A 168 -17.50 2.72 37.21
C LEU A 168 -18.71 2.46 36.31
N ASP A 169 -19.11 1.20 36.20
CA ASP A 169 -20.36 0.85 35.54
C ASP A 169 -21.60 1.28 36.36
N GLN A 170 -22.79 1.04 35.84
CA GLN A 170 -24.06 1.38 36.51
C GLN A 170 -24.25 0.69 37.86
N ALA A 171 -23.55 -0.41 38.13
CA ALA A 171 -23.57 -1.12 39.41
C ALA A 171 -22.43 -0.69 40.34
N GLY A 172 -21.65 0.33 39.97
CA GLY A 172 -20.51 0.82 40.74
C GLY A 172 -19.28 -0.09 40.67
N ARG A 173 -19.19 -0.99 39.69
CA ARG A 173 -18.04 -1.89 39.52
C ARG A 173 -17.02 -1.25 38.59
N SER A 174 -15.74 -1.35 38.93
CA SER A 174 -14.65 -0.88 38.06
C SER A 174 -14.59 -1.72 36.78
N GLN A 175 -14.61 -1.06 35.63
CA GLN A 175 -14.46 -1.64 34.31
C GLN A 175 -13.32 -0.95 33.57
N PRO A 176 -12.50 -1.68 32.80
CA PRO A 176 -11.49 -1.06 31.96
C PRO A 176 -12.14 -0.17 30.90
N LEU A 177 -11.54 0.98 30.63
CA LEU A 177 -11.89 1.80 29.49
C LEU A 177 -11.38 1.15 28.21
N TRP A 178 -12.26 0.85 27.28
CA TRP A 178 -11.90 0.32 25.96
C TRP A 178 -11.68 1.47 24.97
N GLN A 179 -10.69 1.32 24.10
CA GLN A 179 -10.40 2.24 23.02
C GLN A 179 -10.26 1.52 21.69
N SER A 180 -10.58 2.24 20.62
CA SER A 180 -10.23 1.91 19.24
C SER A 180 -9.82 3.22 18.57
N SER A 181 -8.81 3.17 17.71
CA SER A 181 -8.32 4.33 16.96
C SER A 181 -8.50 4.10 15.47
N TRP A 182 -8.81 5.18 14.76
CA TRP A 182 -8.82 5.25 13.30
C TRP A 182 -7.86 6.35 12.88
N GLN A 183 -6.93 6.02 12.00
CA GLN A 183 -5.95 6.96 11.47
C GLN A 183 -6.06 6.99 9.95
N LEU A 184 -6.21 8.19 9.40
CA LEU A 184 -6.18 8.46 7.97
C LEU A 184 -4.93 9.30 7.65
N ASP A 185 -4.14 8.85 6.69
CA ASP A 185 -2.95 9.59 6.23
C ASP A 185 -3.37 10.55 5.11
N LEU A 186 -3.55 11.83 5.48
CA LEU A 186 -3.96 12.88 4.55
C LEU A 186 -2.90 13.16 3.46
N GLY A 187 -1.62 13.00 3.78
CA GLY A 187 -0.54 13.19 2.81
C GLY A 187 -0.56 12.11 1.73
N ARG A 188 -0.71 10.85 2.14
CA ARG A 188 -0.90 9.74 1.19
C ARG A 188 -2.21 9.85 0.43
N LEU A 189 -3.26 10.38 1.04
CA LEU A 189 -4.52 10.61 0.35
C LEU A 189 -4.34 11.60 -0.80
N TRP A 190 -3.64 12.72 -0.58
CA TRP A 190 -3.31 13.65 -1.68
C TRP A 190 -2.48 12.99 -2.77
N ALA A 191 -1.45 12.22 -2.40
CA ALA A 191 -0.66 11.48 -3.37
C ALA A 191 -1.51 10.49 -4.19
N ALA A 192 -2.46 9.80 -3.53
CA ALA A 192 -3.40 8.89 -4.20
C ALA A 192 -4.31 9.62 -5.19
N VAL A 193 -4.80 10.81 -4.82
CA VAL A 193 -5.63 11.63 -5.73
C VAL A 193 -4.83 12.00 -6.97
N VAL A 194 -3.57 12.43 -6.82
CA VAL A 194 -2.70 12.77 -7.95
C VAL A 194 -2.38 11.54 -8.81
N GLU A 195 -2.04 10.41 -8.20
CA GLU A 195 -1.75 9.15 -8.91
C GLU A 195 -2.94 8.70 -9.77
N GLN A 196 -4.17 8.91 -9.30
CA GLN A 196 -5.40 8.55 -10.03
C GLN A 196 -5.89 9.63 -10.99
N HIS A 197 -5.58 10.90 -10.72
CA HIS A 197 -6.08 12.05 -11.49
C HIS A 197 -4.93 12.95 -11.92
N HIS A 198 -4.23 12.52 -12.97
CA HIS A 198 -3.21 13.30 -13.65
C HIS A 198 -3.23 13.00 -15.15
N ASP A 199 -2.54 13.84 -15.92
CA ASP A 199 -2.17 13.56 -17.30
C ASP A 199 -0.69 13.94 -17.53
N GLU A 200 -0.24 13.91 -18.79
CA GLU A 200 1.13 14.26 -19.16
C GLU A 200 1.51 15.73 -18.86
N HIS A 201 0.53 16.58 -18.56
CA HIS A 201 0.71 18.01 -18.33
C HIS A 201 0.56 18.43 -16.87
N GLY A 202 0.08 17.55 -15.99
CA GLY A 202 0.01 17.83 -14.55
C GLY A 202 -1.19 17.21 -13.85
N ILE A 203 -1.56 17.81 -12.73
CA ILE A 203 -2.61 17.31 -11.84
C ILE A 203 -4.00 17.62 -12.42
N LEU A 204 -4.95 16.71 -12.22
CA LEU A 204 -6.38 16.89 -12.53
C LEU A 204 -7.18 16.84 -11.22
N TRP A 205 -7.19 17.92 -10.44
CA TRP A 205 -7.89 17.89 -9.15
C TRP A 205 -9.40 17.63 -9.34
N PRO A 206 -9.97 16.63 -8.63
CA PRO A 206 -11.40 16.61 -8.39
C PRO A 206 -11.81 17.91 -7.68
N PRO A 207 -12.92 18.57 -8.07
CA PRO A 207 -13.31 19.86 -7.48
C PRO A 207 -13.33 19.85 -5.95
N ALA A 208 -13.94 18.82 -5.35
CA ALA A 208 -14.08 18.68 -3.89
C ALA A 208 -12.76 18.67 -3.09
N CYS A 209 -11.61 18.39 -3.72
CA CYS A 209 -10.31 18.37 -3.04
C CYS A 209 -9.24 19.25 -3.72
N ALA A 210 -9.65 20.07 -4.70
CA ALA A 210 -8.76 21.05 -5.29
C ALA A 210 -8.30 22.06 -4.23
N PRO A 211 -7.03 22.51 -4.26
CA PRO A 211 -6.55 23.49 -3.29
C PRO A 211 -7.22 24.87 -3.45
N LEU A 212 -7.67 25.18 -4.66
CA LEU A 212 -8.36 26.39 -5.07
C LEU A 212 -9.37 26.02 -6.17
N ASP A 213 -10.46 26.78 -6.28
CA ASP A 213 -11.54 26.50 -7.23
C ASP A 213 -11.18 26.93 -8.66
N VAL A 214 -10.64 28.14 -8.79
CA VAL A 214 -10.45 28.81 -10.09
C VAL A 214 -9.02 29.33 -10.25
N HIS A 215 -8.42 29.08 -11.42
CA HIS A 215 -7.21 29.76 -11.86
C HIS A 215 -7.59 30.90 -12.81
N LEU A 216 -7.53 32.14 -12.34
CA LEU A 216 -7.74 33.33 -13.17
C LEU A 216 -6.41 33.77 -13.79
N VAL A 217 -6.29 33.70 -15.11
CA VAL A 217 -5.09 34.09 -15.85
C VAL A 217 -5.32 35.43 -16.54
N GLY A 218 -4.58 36.46 -16.12
CA GLY A 218 -4.54 37.75 -16.78
C GLY A 218 -3.46 37.81 -17.86
N LEU A 219 -3.85 38.10 -19.10
CA LEU A 219 -2.93 38.33 -20.23
C LEU A 219 -3.00 39.79 -20.67
N ASP A 220 -1.87 40.35 -21.11
CA ASP A 220 -1.78 41.74 -21.59
C ASP A 220 -2.24 42.80 -20.54
N LEU A 221 -2.00 42.55 -19.24
CA LEU A 221 -2.42 43.43 -18.13
C LEU A 221 -1.84 44.86 -18.16
N LYS A 222 -0.90 45.14 -19.06
CA LYS A 222 -0.43 46.52 -19.34
C LYS A 222 -1.52 47.39 -19.98
N LYS A 223 -2.59 46.76 -20.51
CA LYS A 223 -3.80 47.45 -20.95
C LYS A 223 -4.75 47.65 -19.78
N GLU A 224 -5.04 48.91 -19.47
CA GLU A 224 -5.86 49.29 -18.32
C GLU A 224 -7.25 48.65 -18.32
N ALA A 225 -7.94 48.59 -19.45
CA ALA A 225 -9.26 47.96 -19.54
C ALA A 225 -9.23 46.45 -19.27
N VAL A 226 -8.17 45.76 -19.72
CA VAL A 226 -7.99 44.31 -19.49
C VAL A 226 -7.67 44.04 -18.02
N ALA A 227 -6.79 44.86 -17.42
CA ALA A 227 -6.47 44.78 -16.00
C ALA A 227 -7.70 45.04 -15.12
N ALA A 228 -8.44 46.11 -15.40
CA ALA A 228 -9.65 46.46 -14.66
C ALA A 228 -10.70 45.32 -14.71
N ARG A 229 -10.88 44.66 -15.86
CA ARG A 229 -11.79 43.52 -15.97
C ARG A 229 -11.30 42.30 -15.19
N ALA A 230 -10.01 42.00 -15.24
CA ALA A 230 -9.45 40.86 -14.49
C ALA A 230 -9.64 41.06 -12.99
N GLU A 231 -9.37 42.27 -12.47
CA GLU A 231 -9.58 42.65 -11.08
C GLU A 231 -11.06 42.60 -10.68
N GLU A 232 -11.96 43.12 -11.51
CA GLU A 232 -13.41 43.06 -11.30
C GLU A 232 -13.88 41.60 -11.20
N LEU A 233 -13.45 40.73 -12.12
CA LEU A 233 -13.81 39.31 -12.11
C LEU A 233 -13.24 38.60 -10.88
N TYR A 234 -11.99 38.88 -10.51
CA TYR A 234 -11.37 38.35 -9.31
C TYR A 234 -12.19 38.71 -8.06
N ALA A 235 -12.49 39.99 -7.87
CA ALA A 235 -13.30 40.47 -6.75
C ALA A 235 -14.71 39.86 -6.75
N ARG A 236 -15.34 39.73 -7.92
CA ARG A 236 -16.66 39.10 -8.08
C ARG A 236 -16.66 37.64 -7.64
N LEU A 237 -15.66 36.85 -8.07
CA LEU A 237 -15.54 35.44 -7.71
C LEU A 237 -15.27 35.27 -6.20
N GLN A 238 -14.40 36.10 -5.62
CA GLN A 238 -14.17 36.10 -4.18
C GLN A 238 -15.40 36.48 -3.38
N ALA A 239 -16.17 37.48 -3.82
CA ALA A 239 -17.44 37.87 -3.20
C ALA A 239 -18.48 36.74 -3.25
N GLN A 240 -18.38 35.85 -4.24
CA GLN A 240 -19.20 34.63 -4.34
C GLN A 240 -18.61 33.45 -3.54
N GLY A 241 -17.48 33.62 -2.84
CA GLY A 241 -16.89 32.59 -1.98
C GLY A 241 -16.01 31.56 -2.69
N TYR A 242 -15.63 31.80 -3.95
CA TYR A 242 -14.65 30.96 -4.63
C TYR A 242 -13.23 31.28 -4.16
N ALA A 243 -12.42 30.25 -3.95
CA ALA A 243 -11.00 30.37 -3.72
C ALA A 243 -10.29 30.51 -5.08
N VAL A 244 -9.77 31.71 -5.39
CA VAL A 244 -9.23 32.03 -6.71
C VAL A 244 -7.72 32.27 -6.66
N LEU A 245 -6.99 31.55 -7.51
CA LEU A 245 -5.60 31.87 -7.84
C LEU A 245 -5.58 32.89 -8.98
N TYR A 246 -5.18 34.12 -8.69
CA TYR A 246 -4.99 35.14 -9.73
C TYR A 246 -3.53 35.17 -10.19
N ASP A 247 -3.29 34.79 -11.45
CA ASP A 247 -1.99 34.89 -12.11
C ASP A 247 -1.86 36.23 -12.86
N ASP A 248 -1.42 37.24 -12.12
CA ASP A 248 -1.17 38.62 -12.55
C ASP A 248 0.31 38.89 -12.94
N ARG A 249 1.16 37.85 -12.88
CA ARG A 249 2.61 37.95 -13.13
C ARG A 249 2.94 38.55 -14.50
N ASP A 250 4.05 39.29 -14.63
CA ASP A 250 4.59 39.71 -15.94
C ASP A 250 5.36 38.55 -16.60
N ALA A 251 4.62 37.54 -17.06
CA ALA A 251 5.12 36.34 -17.72
C ALA A 251 4.39 36.09 -19.05
N SER A 252 5.02 35.34 -19.95
CA SER A 252 4.40 35.00 -21.24
C SER A 252 3.19 34.08 -21.05
N ALA A 253 2.22 34.16 -21.97
CA ALA A 253 1.01 33.33 -21.91
C ALA A 253 1.34 31.82 -21.86
N GLY A 254 2.36 31.38 -22.60
CA GLY A 254 2.81 29.99 -22.59
C GLY A 254 3.28 29.53 -21.21
N VAL A 255 4.04 30.37 -20.48
CA VAL A 255 4.49 30.07 -19.11
C VAL A 255 3.31 29.98 -18.16
N LYS A 256 2.40 30.98 -18.20
CA LYS A 256 1.21 30.97 -17.34
C LYS A 256 0.32 29.75 -17.58
N PHE A 257 0.08 29.39 -18.83
CA PHE A 257 -0.74 28.22 -19.16
C PHE A 257 -0.07 26.91 -18.75
N ASN A 258 1.24 26.78 -18.93
CA ASN A 258 1.98 25.60 -18.47
C ASN A 258 1.93 25.47 -16.94
N ASP A 259 2.17 26.55 -16.20
CA ASP A 259 2.05 26.56 -14.75
C ASP A 259 0.62 26.23 -14.30
N ALA A 260 -0.39 26.76 -14.98
CA ALA A 260 -1.78 26.47 -14.68
C ALA A 260 -2.17 25.01 -14.96
N ASP A 261 -1.65 24.40 -16.03
CA ASP A 261 -1.87 22.99 -16.35
C ASP A 261 -1.15 22.08 -15.32
N LEU A 262 0.04 22.47 -14.84
CA LEU A 262 0.79 21.78 -13.79
C LEU A 262 0.11 21.86 -12.42
N ILE A 263 -0.34 23.05 -12.01
CA ILE A 263 -1.06 23.28 -10.75
C ILE A 263 -2.40 22.53 -10.75
N GLY A 264 -3.08 22.50 -11.90
CA GLY A 264 -4.18 21.58 -12.14
C GLY A 264 -5.55 22.01 -11.57
N LEU A 265 -5.76 23.30 -11.29
CA LEU A 265 -7.04 23.76 -10.73
C LEU A 265 -8.20 23.44 -11.70
N PRO A 266 -9.39 23.05 -11.19
CA PRO A 266 -10.47 22.49 -12.03
C PRO A 266 -10.92 23.42 -13.16
N LEU A 267 -11.06 24.72 -12.88
CA LEU A 267 -11.53 25.70 -13.84
C LEU A 267 -10.49 26.82 -14.05
N ARG A 268 -10.02 26.98 -15.28
CA ARG A 268 -9.20 28.13 -15.68
C ARG A 268 -10.06 29.15 -16.40
N LEU A 269 -10.01 30.40 -15.93
CA LEU A 269 -10.60 31.56 -16.60
C LEU A 269 -9.48 32.44 -17.15
N THR A 270 -9.62 32.94 -18.37
CA THR A 270 -8.60 33.77 -19.03
C THR A 270 -9.21 35.09 -19.48
N ILE A 271 -8.62 36.19 -19.02
CA ILE A 271 -8.92 37.54 -19.46
C ILE A 271 -7.74 38.04 -20.31
N SER A 272 -8.03 38.44 -21.54
CA SER A 272 -7.03 38.91 -22.51
C SER A 272 -7.59 40.07 -23.32
N LYS A 273 -6.77 40.66 -24.20
CA LYS A 273 -7.22 41.71 -25.14
C LYS A 273 -8.42 41.31 -26.03
N ARG A 274 -8.70 40.01 -26.22
CA ARG A 274 -9.87 39.55 -26.99
C ARG A 274 -11.18 39.83 -26.27
N TRP A 275 -11.16 39.93 -24.95
CA TRP A 275 -12.33 40.31 -24.17
C TRP A 275 -12.83 41.71 -24.56
N GLU A 276 -11.92 42.65 -24.89
CA GLU A 276 -12.31 43.99 -25.36
C GLU A 276 -13.11 43.95 -26.68
N GLN A 277 -12.94 42.89 -27.48
CA GLN A 277 -13.59 42.74 -28.79
C GLN A 277 -14.92 41.99 -28.67
N ASP A 278 -14.91 40.88 -27.93
CA ASP A 278 -16.04 39.93 -27.91
C ASP A 278 -16.93 40.13 -26.67
N GLY A 279 -16.41 40.75 -25.59
CA GLY A 279 -17.06 40.80 -24.27
C GLY A 279 -17.07 39.48 -23.50
N LEU A 280 -16.45 38.42 -24.05
CA LEU A 280 -16.52 37.05 -23.54
C LEU A 280 -15.28 36.66 -22.74
N THR A 281 -15.49 35.95 -21.63
CA THR A 281 -14.43 35.33 -20.82
C THR A 281 -14.08 33.96 -21.41
N GLU A 282 -12.80 33.71 -21.70
CA GLU A 282 -12.37 32.38 -22.12
C GLU A 282 -12.28 31.47 -20.88
N ALA A 283 -12.88 30.29 -20.93
CA ALA A 283 -12.85 29.30 -19.86
C ALA A 283 -12.40 27.94 -20.37
N ARG A 284 -11.74 27.17 -19.50
CA ARG A 284 -11.34 25.79 -19.78
C ARG A 284 -11.39 24.97 -18.50
N TRP A 285 -12.10 23.86 -18.54
CA TRP A 285 -12.01 22.82 -17.52
C TRP A 285 -10.71 22.04 -17.70
N ARG A 286 -9.97 21.82 -16.61
CA ARG A 286 -8.64 21.19 -16.68
C ARG A 286 -8.68 19.76 -17.21
N ASN A 287 -9.79 19.05 -16.98
CA ASN A 287 -10.05 17.70 -17.49
C ASN A 287 -10.74 17.66 -18.87
N GLU A 288 -10.98 18.81 -19.50
CA GLU A 288 -11.60 18.90 -20.83
C GLU A 288 -10.65 19.52 -21.87
N ALA A 289 -10.79 19.08 -23.12
CA ALA A 289 -10.02 19.63 -24.23
C ALA A 289 -10.59 20.97 -24.73
N ASP A 290 -11.91 21.14 -24.62
CA ASP A 290 -12.63 22.26 -25.22
C ASP A 290 -12.41 23.56 -24.45
N ARG A 291 -12.36 24.65 -25.21
CA ARG A 291 -12.34 26.01 -24.68
C ARG A 291 -13.71 26.63 -24.89
N LEU A 292 -14.24 27.21 -23.82
CA LEU A 292 -15.52 27.89 -23.83
C LEU A 292 -15.28 29.40 -23.93
N LYS A 293 -16.14 30.08 -24.68
CA LYS A 293 -16.25 31.55 -24.63
C LYS A 293 -17.56 31.86 -23.93
N LEU A 294 -17.47 32.47 -22.76
CA LEU A 294 -18.60 32.64 -21.84
C LEU A 294 -18.96 34.12 -21.70
N ASP A 295 -20.24 34.43 -21.88
CA ASP A 295 -20.85 35.64 -21.34
C ASP A 295 -21.09 35.48 -19.83
N ASP A 296 -21.70 36.47 -19.18
CA ASP A 296 -21.93 36.40 -17.73
C ASP A 296 -22.89 35.28 -17.32
N GLU A 297 -23.90 34.94 -18.14
CA GLU A 297 -24.80 33.82 -17.87
C GLU A 297 -24.12 32.46 -18.03
N GLY A 298 -23.33 32.28 -19.09
CA GLY A 298 -22.52 31.09 -19.32
C GLY A 298 -21.50 30.89 -18.21
N LEU A 299 -20.84 31.97 -17.76
CA LEU A 299 -19.92 31.90 -16.64
C LEU A 299 -20.61 31.49 -15.34
N ALA A 300 -21.78 32.07 -15.03
CA ALA A 300 -22.55 31.68 -13.85
C ALA A 300 -22.92 30.18 -13.85
N ARG A 301 -23.22 29.62 -15.03
CA ARG A 301 -23.52 28.20 -15.20
C ARG A 301 -22.33 27.29 -14.91
N GLU A 302 -21.16 27.61 -15.45
CA GLU A 302 -19.95 26.82 -15.20
C GLU A 302 -19.47 26.94 -13.74
N LEU A 303 -19.64 28.12 -13.13
CA LEU A 303 -19.38 28.33 -11.71
C LEU A 303 -20.36 27.52 -10.82
N ALA A 304 -21.61 27.39 -11.21
CA ALA A 304 -22.58 26.52 -10.53
C ALA A 304 -22.18 25.04 -10.66
N ARG A 305 -21.78 24.60 -11.86
CA ARG A 305 -21.25 23.25 -12.10
C ARG A 305 -20.04 22.94 -11.20
N LEU A 306 -19.15 23.91 -11.01
CA LEU A 306 -18.00 23.77 -10.10
C LEU A 306 -18.43 23.54 -8.64
N ARG A 307 -19.48 24.24 -8.17
CA ARG A 307 -20.03 24.05 -6.83
C ARG A 307 -20.73 22.70 -6.66
N GLU A 308 -21.46 22.22 -7.67
CA GLU A 308 -22.07 20.88 -7.64
C GLU A 308 -20.99 19.79 -7.51
N GLY A 309 -19.86 19.97 -8.21
CA GLY A 309 -18.68 19.12 -8.04
C GLY A 309 -18.04 19.17 -6.65
N ASN A 310 -18.23 20.27 -5.90
CA ASN A 310 -17.77 20.42 -4.52
C ASN A 310 -18.81 19.92 -3.49
N GLY A 311 -20.08 19.80 -3.87
CA GLY A 311 -21.20 19.45 -2.97
C GLY A 311 -21.62 17.98 -3.02
N GLY A 312 -20.99 17.15 -3.86
CA GLY A 312 -21.28 15.72 -4.00
C GLY A 312 -20.46 14.84 -3.06
N ALA A 313 -20.80 14.84 -1.77
CA ALA A 313 -20.45 13.79 -0.81
C ALA A 313 -21.60 13.61 0.19
#